data_AF-A0A920L6S2-F1
#
_entry.id   AF-A0A920L6S2-F1
#
_cell.length_a   1.000
_cell.length_b   1.000
_cell.length_c   1.000
_cell.angle_alpha   90.00
_cell.angle_beta   90.00
_cell.angle_gamma   90.00
#
_symmetry.space_group_name_H-M   'P 1'
#
loop_
_entity.id
_entity.type
_entity.pdbx_description
1 polymer ?
#
loop_
_entity_poly.entity_id
_entity_poly.type
_entity_poly.pdbx_seq_one_letter_code
_entity_poly.pdbx_strand_id
1 'polypeptide(L)'
;MRKTAKCKRCFLDIQDHINTNKDGFFPYTPCVQLLRGLRVSIDLLLEEGMENVFARHHRLAEGVRAAVKAWGLQLAAKSPKWHSDTVSAIWLEPGSKNNRNGKKPKKL
;
A
#
# COMPACT_ATOMS: atom_id res chain seq x y z
N MET A 1 -1.44 -23.12 6.06
CA MET A 1 -0.16 -23.80 5.79
C MET A 1 -0.39 -24.95 4.82
N ARG A 2 0.22 -24.94 3.63
CA ARG A 2 -0.03 -25.98 2.61
C ARG A 2 0.85 -27.20 2.87
N LYS A 3 0.36 -28.10 3.74
CA LYS A 3 0.99 -29.39 4.05
C LYS A 3 1.18 -30.30 2.81
N THR A 4 0.46 -30.03 1.73
CA THR A 4 0.45 -30.80 0.48
C THR A 4 1.37 -30.23 -0.62
N ALA A 5 2.07 -29.12 -0.36
CA ALA A 5 2.98 -28.55 -1.33
C ALA A 5 4.21 -29.46 -1.52
N LYS A 6 4.58 -29.72 -2.78
CA LYS A 6 5.71 -30.62 -3.14
C LYS A 6 7.04 -29.89 -3.36
N CYS A 7 7.04 -28.56 -3.39
CA CYS A 7 8.28 -27.78 -3.55
C CYS A 7 9.09 -27.77 -2.25
N LYS A 8 10.42 -27.88 -2.36
CA LYS A 8 11.32 -27.71 -1.22
C LYS A 8 11.27 -26.26 -0.76
N ARG A 9 11.19 -26.05 0.55
CA ARG A 9 11.14 -24.73 1.19
C ARG A 9 11.93 -24.77 2.50
N CYS A 10 12.49 -23.63 2.87
CA CYS A 10 13.29 -23.45 4.09
C CYS A 10 13.05 -22.05 4.64
N PHE A 11 13.73 -21.02 4.11
CA PHE A 11 13.67 -19.64 4.63
C PHE A 11 12.24 -19.05 4.76
N LEU A 12 11.36 -19.33 3.79
CA LEU A 12 9.96 -18.86 3.79
C LEU A 12 8.98 -19.91 4.34
N ASP A 13 9.46 -20.92 5.07
CA ASP A 13 8.58 -21.85 5.77
C ASP A 13 7.99 -21.21 7.03
N ILE A 14 6.73 -20.80 6.92
CA ILE A 14 5.97 -20.20 8.02
C ILE A 14 5.88 -21.14 9.24
N GLN A 15 5.99 -22.47 9.07
CA GLN A 15 5.92 -23.40 10.20
C GLN A 15 7.11 -23.25 11.15
N ASP A 16 8.30 -22.98 10.62
CA ASP A 16 9.50 -22.77 11.42
C ASP A 16 9.35 -21.50 12.28
N HIS A 17 8.76 -20.45 11.71
CA HIS A 17 8.35 -19.26 12.46
C HIS A 17 7.30 -19.54 13.52
N ILE A 18 6.23 -20.28 13.19
CA ILE A 18 5.16 -20.60 14.16
C ILE A 18 5.72 -21.40 15.34
N ASN A 19 6.65 -22.32 15.09
CA ASN A 19 7.26 -23.13 16.13
C ASN A 19 8.11 -22.28 17.08
N THR A 20 8.97 -21.42 16.53
CA THR A 20 9.91 -20.59 17.30
C THR A 20 9.26 -19.37 17.97
N ASN A 21 8.17 -18.85 17.42
CA ASN A 21 7.41 -17.75 18.02
C ASN A 21 6.87 -18.08 19.41
N LYS A 22 6.59 -19.36 19.72
CA LYS A 22 6.11 -19.80 21.04
C LYS A 22 7.12 -19.51 22.14
N ASP A 23 8.40 -19.59 21.80
CA ASP A 23 9.52 -19.38 22.72
C ASP A 23 10.02 -17.93 22.68
N GLY A 24 9.44 -17.07 21.83
CA GLY A 24 9.87 -15.69 21.64
C GLY A 24 11.11 -15.52 20.77
N PHE A 25 11.51 -16.54 20.02
CA PHE A 25 12.70 -16.55 19.16
C PHE A 25 12.36 -16.59 17.66
N PHE A 26 13.39 -16.46 16.83
CA PHE A 26 13.30 -16.51 15.38
C PHE A 26 14.05 -17.76 14.86
N PRO A 27 13.59 -18.39 13.77
CA PRO A 27 14.25 -19.56 13.21
C PRO A 27 15.59 -19.23 12.53
N TYR A 28 15.88 -17.95 12.33
CA TYR A 28 17.11 -17.42 11.75
C TYR A 28 17.37 -15.99 12.28
N THR A 29 18.57 -15.46 12.04
CA THR A 29 18.99 -14.14 12.54
C THR A 29 18.02 -13.04 12.10
N PRO A 30 17.33 -12.35 13.03
CA PRO A 30 16.35 -11.33 12.68
C PRO A 30 17.01 -9.98 12.35
N CYS A 31 16.33 -9.16 11.55
CA CYS A 31 16.69 -7.76 11.31
C CYS A 31 16.26 -6.89 12.51
N VAL A 32 17.04 -6.90 13.59
CA VAL A 32 16.72 -6.24 14.89
C VAL A 32 16.35 -4.76 14.72
N GLN A 33 17.05 -4.03 13.84
CA GLN A 33 16.81 -2.60 13.59
C GLN A 33 15.42 -2.37 12.98
N LEU A 34 15.03 -3.21 12.01
CA LEU A 34 13.71 -3.11 11.38
C LEU A 34 12.59 -3.49 12.35
N LEU A 35 12.80 -4.46 13.23
CA LEU A 35 11.82 -4.82 14.26
C LEU A 35 11.58 -3.68 15.26
N ARG A 36 12.65 -2.99 15.68
CA ARG A 36 12.53 -1.80 16.55
C ARG A 36 11.84 -0.64 15.82
N GLY A 37 12.19 -0.39 14.55
CA GLY A 37 11.53 0.65 13.74
C GLY A 37 10.05 0.36 13.49
N LEU A 38 9.68 -0.91 13.28
CA LEU A 38 8.30 -1.35 13.15
C LEU A 38 7.52 -1.11 14.45
N ARG A 39 8.10 -1.42 15.61
CA ARG A 39 7.45 -1.18 16.91
C ARG A 39 7.08 0.30 17.08
N VAL A 40 8.04 1.20 16.88
CA VAL A 40 7.80 2.65 16.98
C VAL A 40 6.77 3.13 15.96
N SER A 41 6.85 2.64 14.71
CA SER A 41 5.87 3.00 13.68
C SER A 41 4.45 2.59 14.05
N ILE A 42 4.27 1.41 14.66
CA ILE A 42 2.97 0.95 15.15
C ILE A 42 2.51 1.80 16.34
N ASP A 43 3.39 2.06 17.30
CA ASP A 43 3.06 2.88 18.48
C ASP A 43 2.56 4.28 18.05
N LEU A 44 3.22 4.92 17.09
CA LEU A 44 2.79 6.22 16.53
C LEU A 44 1.42 6.16 15.84
N LEU A 45 1.14 5.10 15.07
CA LEU A 45 -0.16 4.92 14.41
C LEU A 45 -1.29 4.72 15.43
N LEU A 46 -1.02 3.97 16.50
CA LEU A 46 -2.01 3.68 17.54
C LEU A 46 -2.21 4.88 18.49
N GLU A 47 -1.16 5.66 18.75
CA GLU A 47 -1.24 6.91 19.51
C GLU A 47 -2.09 7.98 18.79
N GLU A 48 -1.93 8.13 17.48
CA GLU A 48 -2.82 9.00 16.67
C GLU A 48 -4.26 8.45 16.63
N GLY A 49 -4.40 7.12 16.60
CA GLY A 49 -5.67 6.40 16.45
C GLY A 49 -6.00 6.12 14.98
N MET A 50 -6.33 4.87 14.66
CA MET A 50 -6.50 4.42 13.25
C MET A 50 -7.57 5.20 12.48
N GLU A 51 -8.68 5.57 13.12
CA GLU A 51 -9.72 6.39 12.47
C GLU A 51 -9.22 7.79 12.11
N ASN A 52 -8.39 8.40 12.95
CA ASN A 52 -7.76 9.69 12.66
C ASN A 52 -6.75 9.57 11.53
N VAL A 53 -5.96 8.50 11.51
CA VAL A 53 -5.03 8.19 10.42
C VAL A 53 -5.79 8.10 9.09
N PHE A 54 -6.90 7.35 9.05
CA PHE A 54 -7.71 7.22 7.84
C PHE A 54 -8.35 8.55 7.43
N ALA A 55 -8.95 9.28 8.36
CA ALA A 55 -9.55 10.59 8.11
C ALA A 55 -8.52 11.60 7.57
N ARG A 56 -7.28 11.57 8.08
CA ARG A 56 -6.19 12.41 7.61
C ARG A 56 -5.81 12.09 6.16
N HIS A 57 -5.65 10.81 5.81
CA HIS A 57 -5.36 10.40 4.43
C HIS A 57 -6.51 10.79 3.49
N HIS A 58 -7.75 10.54 3.91
CA HIS A 58 -8.94 10.91 3.13
C HIS A 58 -8.99 12.42 2.85
N ARG A 59 -8.78 13.26 3.87
CA ARG A 59 -8.75 14.72 3.74
C ARG A 59 -7.68 15.19 2.76
N LEU A 60 -6.46 14.64 2.86
CA LEU A 60 -5.37 14.99 1.95
C LEU A 60 -5.68 14.55 0.52
N ALA A 61 -6.23 13.35 0.35
CA ALA A 61 -6.57 12.81 -0.95
C ALA A 61 -7.69 13.62 -1.63
N GLU A 62 -8.75 14.02 -0.90
CA GLU A 62 -9.78 14.93 -1.41
C GLU A 62 -9.19 16.28 -1.84
N GLY A 63 -8.25 16.83 -1.06
CA GLY A 63 -7.52 18.04 -1.44
C GLY A 63 -6.79 17.90 -2.78
N VAL A 64 -6.07 16.79 -2.97
CA VAL A 64 -5.38 16.49 -4.24
C VAL A 64 -6.39 16.32 -5.38
N ARG A 65 -7.49 15.59 -5.16
CA ARG A 65 -8.54 15.39 -6.18
C ARG A 65 -9.20 16.70 -6.60
N ALA A 66 -9.47 17.58 -5.64
CA ALA A 66 -9.99 18.92 -5.92
C ALA A 66 -8.99 19.75 -6.75
N ALA A 67 -7.70 19.71 -6.42
CA ALA A 67 -6.66 20.40 -7.18
C ALA A 67 -6.55 19.89 -8.63
N VAL A 68 -6.53 18.56 -8.82
CA VAL A 68 -6.49 17.94 -10.15
C VAL A 68 -7.67 18.38 -11.01
N LYS A 69 -8.88 18.42 -10.42
CA LYS A 69 -10.09 18.91 -11.09
C LYS A 69 -9.97 20.38 -11.46
N ALA A 70 -9.45 21.22 -10.56
CA ALA A 70 -9.25 22.65 -10.81
C ALA A 70 -8.24 22.92 -11.94
N TRP A 71 -7.24 22.05 -12.09
CA TRP A 71 -6.28 22.09 -13.21
C TRP A 71 -6.85 21.58 -14.54
N GLY A 72 -8.11 21.14 -14.58
CA GLY A 72 -8.72 20.57 -15.79
C GLY A 72 -8.15 19.21 -16.18
N LEU A 73 -7.45 18.54 -15.26
CA LEU A 73 -6.90 17.20 -15.47
C LEU A 73 -7.88 16.13 -14.98
N GLN A 74 -7.61 14.88 -15.37
CA GLN A 74 -8.47 13.74 -15.02
C GLN A 74 -7.69 12.71 -14.22
N LEU A 75 -8.37 12.04 -13.29
CA LEU A 75 -7.81 10.89 -12.60
C LEU A 75 -7.92 9.65 -13.51
N ALA A 76 -6.97 8.73 -13.35
CA ALA A 76 -7.01 7.43 -14.02
C ALA A 76 -8.13 6.52 -13.45
N ALA A 77 -8.52 6.74 -12.20
CA ALA A 77 -9.64 6.03 -11.58
C ALA A 77 -10.97 6.44 -12.23
N LYS A 78 -11.75 5.45 -12.67
CA LYS A 78 -12.95 5.70 -13.49
C LYS A 78 -14.15 6.24 -12.74
N SER A 79 -14.26 5.97 -11.45
CA SER A 79 -15.38 6.46 -10.62
C SER A 79 -14.95 6.64 -9.16
N PRO A 80 -15.66 7.49 -8.39
CA PRO A 80 -15.28 7.82 -7.01
C PRO A 80 -15.08 6.61 -6.09
N LYS A 81 -15.84 5.53 -6.28
CA LYS A 81 -15.71 4.29 -5.50
C LYS A 81 -14.36 3.58 -5.64
N TRP A 82 -13.59 3.90 -6.68
CA TRP A 82 -12.25 3.35 -6.92
C TRP A 82 -11.13 4.33 -6.58
N HIS A 83 -11.45 5.48 -6.00
CA HIS A 83 -10.44 6.42 -5.57
C HIS A 83 -9.66 5.83 -4.40
N SER A 84 -8.33 5.92 -4.47
CA SER A 84 -7.46 5.61 -3.35
C SER A 84 -7.20 6.88 -2.55
N ASP A 85 -7.22 6.75 -1.23
CA ASP A 85 -6.85 7.82 -0.29
C ASP A 85 -5.34 7.92 -0.05
N THR A 86 -4.56 7.00 -0.62
CA THR A 86 -3.09 7.01 -0.51
C THR A 86 -2.41 7.44 -1.81
N VAL A 87 -3.07 7.29 -2.96
CA VAL A 87 -2.49 7.61 -4.26
C VAL A 87 -3.54 8.13 -5.25
N SER A 88 -3.28 9.29 -5.84
CA SER A 88 -4.09 9.85 -6.93
C SER A 88 -3.30 9.80 -8.24
N ALA A 89 -3.62 8.83 -9.09
CA ALA A 89 -3.00 8.71 -10.40
C ALA A 89 -3.67 9.69 -11.39
N ILE A 90 -2.90 10.65 -11.90
CA ILE A 90 -3.37 11.64 -12.89
C ILE A 90 -3.14 11.08 -14.29
N TRP A 91 -4.19 11.09 -15.10
CA TRP A 91 -4.13 10.70 -16.49
C TRP A 91 -3.73 11.89 -17.36
N LEU A 92 -2.80 11.64 -18.28
CA LEU A 92 -2.32 12.63 -19.25
C LEU A 92 -2.87 12.29 -20.63
N GLU A 93 -3.11 13.30 -21.46
CA GLU A 93 -3.59 13.09 -22.83
C GLU A 93 -2.58 12.27 -23.67
N PRO A 94 -3.07 11.39 -24.56
CA PRO A 94 -2.25 10.68 -25.53
C PRO A 94 -1.46 11.66 -26.39
N GLY A 95 -0.20 11.33 -26.67
CA GLY A 95 0.69 12.19 -27.45
C GLY A 95 1.41 13.27 -26.63
N SER A 96 1.07 13.46 -25.35
CA SER A 96 1.92 14.25 -24.44
C SER A 96 3.29 13.59 -24.27
N LYS A 97 4.32 14.38 -23.92
CA LYS A 97 5.70 13.89 -23.70
C LYS A 97 5.75 12.66 -22.79
N ASN A 98 4.85 12.64 -21.80
CA ASN A 98 4.77 11.62 -20.76
C ASN A 98 3.67 10.58 -21.02
N ASN A 99 2.97 10.63 -22.16
CA ASN A 99 2.00 9.62 -22.57
C ASN A 99 1.93 9.45 -24.10
N ARG A 100 3.09 9.16 -24.72
CA ARG A 100 3.24 9.11 -26.19
C ARG A 100 2.33 8.09 -26.88
N ASN A 101 2.16 6.91 -26.28
CA ASN A 101 1.38 5.79 -26.84
C ASN A 101 0.08 5.54 -26.06
N GLY A 102 -0.41 6.54 -25.33
CA GLY A 102 -1.56 6.41 -24.44
C GLY A 102 -2.84 6.02 -25.17
N LYS A 103 -3.52 4.98 -24.68
CA LYS A 103 -4.91 4.73 -25.07
C LYS A 103 -5.81 5.58 -24.19
N LYS A 104 -6.81 6.24 -24.79
CA LYS A 104 -7.87 6.91 -24.00
C LYS A 104 -8.51 5.89 -23.05
N PRO A 105 -8.82 6.26 -21.81
CA PRO A 105 -9.50 5.36 -20.89
C PRO A 105 -10.81 4.88 -21.53
N LYS A 106 -10.98 3.57 -21.70
CA LYS A 106 -12.23 2.99 -22.22
C LYS A 106 -13.38 3.41 -21.29
N LYS A 107 -14.33 4.21 -21.80
CA LYS A 107 -15.61 4.48 -21.12
C LYS A 107 -16.29 3.12 -20.87
N LEU A 108 -16.56 2.82 -19.61
CA LEU A 108 -17.45 1.73 -19.20
C LEU A 108 -18.81 2.35 -18.92
#